data_AF-A0A1N7KBZ3-F1
#
_entry.id   AF-A0A1N7KBZ3-F1
#
_cell.length_a   1.000
_cell.length_b   1.000
_cell.length_c   1.000
_cell.angle_alpha   90.00
_cell.angle_beta   90.00
_cell.angle_gamma   90.00
#
_symmetry.space_group_name_H-M   'P 1'
#
loop_
_entity.id
_entity.type
_entity.pdbx_description
1 polymer ?
#
loop_
_entity_poly.entity_id
_entity_poly.type
_entity_poly.pdbx_seq_one_letter_code
_entity_poly.pdbx_strand_id
1 'polypeptide(L)' 'MNRKKKLNEIHTKRVKKANSKLHSTSKPRYISKEERAKIESQVAENSEAENSAEESSAEEGM' A
#
# COMPACT_ATOMS: atom_id res chain seq x y z
N MET A 1 -37.13 13.79 -14.57
CA MET A 1 -36.37 13.41 -13.35
C MET A 1 -36.32 14.63 -12.43
N ASN A 2 -36.85 14.54 -11.22
CA ASN A 2 -36.94 15.71 -10.33
C ASN A 2 -35.53 16.23 -9.99
N ARG A 3 -35.38 17.56 -9.84
CA ARG A 3 -34.09 18.22 -9.53
C ARG A 3 -33.33 17.53 -8.38
N LYS A 4 -34.05 17.10 -7.34
CA LYS A 4 -33.51 16.34 -6.20
C LYS A 4 -32.86 15.01 -6.62
N LYS A 5 -33.50 14.24 -7.50
CA LYS A 5 -32.94 12.98 -8.00
C LYS A 5 -31.66 13.23 -8.82
N LYS A 6 -31.65 14.29 -9.66
CA LYS A 6 -30.49 14.62 -10.50
C LYS A 6 -29.26 15.02 -9.68
N LEU A 7 -29.46 15.81 -8.63
CA LEU A 7 -28.37 16.18 -7.72
C LEU A 7 -27.79 14.96 -6.99
N ASN A 8 -28.65 14.06 -6.50
CA ASN A 8 -28.21 12.83 -5.83
C ASN A 8 -27.45 11.89 -6.78
N GLU A 9 -27.92 11.75 -8.02
CA GLU A 9 -27.22 10.96 -9.04
C GLU A 9 -25.83 11.54 -9.37
N ILE A 10 -25.70 12.86 -9.48
CA ILE A 10 -24.41 13.52 -9.73
C ILE A 10 -23.47 13.35 -8.53
N HIS A 11 -23.96 13.55 -7.31
CA HIS A 11 -23.19 13.40 -6.08
C HIS A 11 -22.66 11.96 -5.95
N THR A 12 -23.53 10.98 -6.07
CA THR A 12 -23.16 9.55 -5.97
C THR A 12 -22.15 9.14 -7.04
N LYS A 13 -22.30 9.60 -8.29
CA LYS A 13 -21.32 9.37 -9.36
C LYS A 13 -19.94 9.95 -9.03
N ARG A 14 -19.88 11.16 -8.47
CA ARG A 14 -18.63 11.81 -8.07
C ARG A 14 -17.95 11.08 -6.92
N VAL A 15 -18.70 10.71 -5.88
CA VAL A 15 -18.19 9.93 -4.73
C VAL A 15 -17.63 8.60 -5.19
N LYS A 16 -18.36 7.85 -6.04
CA LYS A 16 -17.87 6.57 -6.58
C LYS A 16 -16.56 6.73 -7.38
N LYS A 17 -16.44 7.79 -8.19
CA LYS A 17 -15.23 8.09 -8.96
C LYS A 17 -14.04 8.51 -8.09
N ALA A 18 -14.28 9.13 -6.93
CA ALA A 18 -13.25 9.46 -5.96
C ALA A 18 -12.79 8.20 -5.22
N ASN A 19 -13.73 7.40 -4.73
CA ASN A 19 -13.43 6.17 -3.97
C ASN A 19 -12.74 5.10 -4.83
N SER A 20 -13.09 4.99 -6.12
CA SER A 20 -12.42 4.05 -7.03
C SER A 20 -10.94 4.36 -7.23
N LYS A 21 -10.49 5.60 -6.98
CA LYS A 21 -9.07 5.99 -7.06
C LYS A 21 -8.31 5.67 -5.79
N LEU A 22 -9.00 5.63 -4.65
CA LEU A 22 -8.40 5.31 -3.35
C LEU A 22 -8.30 3.80 -3.08
N HIS A 23 -9.03 2.97 -3.85
CA HIS A 23 -8.94 1.52 -3.69
C HIS A 23 -7.60 1.02 -4.23
N SER A 24 -6.62 0.84 -3.34
CA SER A 24 -5.47 -0.02 -3.60
C SER A 24 -5.92 -1.48 -3.48
N THR A 25 -5.60 -2.30 -4.47
CA THR A 25 -5.80 -3.74 -4.36
C THR A 25 -4.80 -4.30 -3.37
N SER A 26 -5.21 -5.26 -2.53
CA SER A 26 -4.30 -5.94 -1.58
C SER A 26 -3.19 -6.75 -2.26
N LYS A 27 -3.23 -6.92 -3.59
CA LYS A 27 -2.14 -7.54 -4.35
C LYS A 27 -1.08 -6.49 -4.71
N PRO A 28 0.22 -6.80 -4.51
CA PRO A 28 1.28 -5.97 -5.05
C PRO A 28 1.14 -5.91 -6.58
N ARG A 29 1.55 -4.78 -7.18
CA ARG A 29 1.58 -4.68 -8.65
C ARG A 29 2.50 -5.76 -9.20
N TYR A 30 2.12 -6.37 -10.33
CA TYR A 30 3.02 -7.27 -11.03
C TYR A 30 4.22 -6.47 -11.52
N ILE A 31 5.39 -6.98 -11.19
CA ILE A 31 6.70 -6.41 -11.47
C ILE A 31 7.46 -7.49 -12.23
N SER A 32 8.31 -7.12 -13.19
CA SER A 32 9.05 -8.09 -14.00
C SER A 32 9.99 -8.94 -13.13
N LYS A 33 10.42 -10.11 -13.63
CA LYS A 33 11.30 -11.02 -12.87
C LYS A 33 12.59 -10.34 -12.41
N GLU A 34 13.14 -9.47 -13.25
CA GLU A 34 14.37 -8.72 -12.96
C GLU A 34 14.17 -7.68 -11.87
N GLU A 35 13.09 -6.91 -11.95
CA GLU A 35 12.75 -5.90 -10.95
C GLU A 35 12.37 -6.56 -9.61
N ARG A 36 11.77 -7.75 -9.64
CA ARG A 36 11.48 -8.51 -8.42
C ARG A 36 12.76 -8.98 -7.72
N ALA A 37 13.76 -9.45 -8.47
CA ALA A 37 15.07 -9.79 -7.92
C ALA A 37 15.80 -8.56 -7.32
N LYS A 38 15.71 -7.39 -7.98
CA LYS A 38 16.27 -6.12 -7.47
C LYS A 38 15.58 -5.65 -6.19
N ILE A 39 14.28 -5.86 -6.07
CA ILE A 39 13.52 -5.52 -4.87
C ILE A 39 13.82 -6.52 -3.75
N GLU A 40 13.90 -7.82 -4.04
CA GLU A 40 14.25 -8.84 -3.06
C GLU A 40 15.68 -8.64 -2.50
N SER A 41 16.66 -8.25 -3.33
CA SER A 41 18.01 -7.91 -2.85
C SER A 41 18.02 -6.65 -1.96
N GLN A 42 17.29 -5.60 -2.36
CA GLN A 42 17.19 -4.36 -1.56
C GLN A 42 16.41 -4.57 -0.25
N VAL A 43 15.37 -5.41 -0.27
CA VAL A 43 14.60 -5.75 0.94
C VAL A 43 15.43 -6.64 1.87
N ALA A 44 16.23 -7.57 1.35
CA ALA A 44 17.14 -8.39 2.16
C ALA A 44 18.16 -7.52 2.91
N GLU A 45 18.85 -6.62 2.20
CA GLU A 45 19.82 -5.68 2.78
C GLU A 45 19.19 -4.78 3.86
N ASN A 46 17.96 -4.32 3.64
CA ASN A 46 17.27 -3.45 4.61
C ASN A 46 16.70 -4.25 5.80
N SER A 47 16.34 -5.52 5.62
CA SER A 47 15.85 -6.39 6.70
C SER A 47 16.97 -6.91 7.61
N GLU A 48 18.19 -7.09 7.11
CA GLU A 48 19.36 -7.43 7.92
C GLU A 48 19.77 -6.25 8.82
N ALA A 49 19.58 -5.01 8.37
CA ALA A 49 19.81 -3.81 9.16
C ALA A 49 18.78 -3.63 10.30
N GLU A 50 17.53 -4.04 10.10
CA GLU A 50 16.48 -3.94 11.13
C GLU A 50 16.56 -5.08 12.17
N ASN A 51 16.87 -6.33 11.76
CA ASN A 51 17.05 -7.44 12.72
C ASN A 51 18.31 -7.29 13.61
N SER A 52 19.36 -6.65 13.09
CA SER A 52 20.58 -6.33 13.86
C SER A 52 20.32 -5.31 14.98
N ALA A 53 19.37 -4.39 14.77
CA ALA A 53 19.01 -3.38 15.76
C ALA A 53 18.14 -3.95 16.90
N GLU A 54 17.25 -4.90 16.61
CA GLU A 54 16.37 -5.51 17.62
C GLU A 54 17.12 -6.45 18.58
N GLU A 55 18.12 -7.20 18.11
CA GLU A 55 18.94 -8.07 18.98
C GLU A 55 19.83 -7.29 19.96
N SER A 56 20.29 -6.09 19.60
CA SER A 56 21.11 -5.26 20.51
C SER A 56 20.32 -4.66 21.68
N SER A 57 18.99 -4.55 21.56
CA SER A 57 18.12 -3.95 22.59
C SER A 57 17.62 -4.97 23.63
N ALA A 58 17.74 -6.27 23.35
CA ALA A 58 17.28 -7.34 24.22
C ALA A 58 18.36 -7.81 25.24
N GLU A 59 19.64 -7.54 24.98
CA GLU A 59 20.77 -7.99 25.84
C GLU A 59 21.04 -7.05 27.04
N GLU A 60 20.58 -5.79 26.99
CA GLU A 60 20.91 -4.77 28.02
C GLU A 60 19.90 -4.72 29.19
N GLY A 61 19.03 -5.75 29.28
CA GLY A 61 17.92 -5.83 30.24
C GLY A 61 17.89 -7.07 31.15
N MET A 62 19.00 -7.81 31.28
CA MET A 62 19.16 -8.88 32.30
C MET A 62 20.08 -8.46 33.45
#